data_AF-A0A0R3WHS1-F1
#
_entry.id   AF-A0A0R3WHS1-F1
#
_cell.length_a   1.000
_cell.length_b   1.000
_cell.length_c   1.000
_cell.angle_alpha   90.00
_cell.angle_beta   90.00
_cell.angle_gamma   90.00
#
_symmetry.space_group_name_H-M   'P 1'
#
loop_
_entity.id
_entity.type
_entity.pdbx_description
1 polymer ?
#
loop_
_entity_poly.entity_id
_entity_poly.type
_entity_poly.pdbx_seq_one_letter_code
_entity_poly.pdbx_strand_id
1 'polypeptide(L)'
;MHRPHWLPTLQKVDRRTTTHTTVCVCDHLTTFGAGWLVPPNQIDFNYVFRNIQFERNATLYATEITIAIIFLLLFMWARRMDNRDIQKLGITPLAENNPADEYLYEVIVCTGIRRDAGTTSTVCMQVNGERGGTAPFTLRDPHRKVLQRGNVDRFLLATARSVYLVFTY
;
A
#
# COMPACT_ATOMS: atom_id res chain seq x y z
N MET A 1 29.69 31.74 12.31
CA MET A 1 29.92 30.48 13.06
C MET A 1 28.77 30.35 14.07
N HIS A 2 27.62 29.79 13.66
CA HIS A 2 26.44 29.66 14.52
C HIS A 2 26.30 28.20 14.97
N ARG A 3 26.27 27.98 16.28
CA ARG A 3 26.05 26.66 16.87
C ARG A 3 24.59 26.24 16.68
N PRO A 4 24.30 24.99 16.32
CA PRO A 4 22.92 24.51 16.27
C PRO A 4 22.36 24.43 17.69
N HIS A 5 21.28 25.19 17.92
CA HIS A 5 20.48 25.10 19.15
C HIS A 5 19.50 23.95 18.97
N TRP A 6 19.66 22.86 19.73
CA TRP A 6 18.69 21.77 19.77
C TRP A 6 17.43 22.27 20.49
N LEU A 7 16.27 22.28 19.81
CA LEU A 7 14.97 22.60 20.40
C LEU A 7 14.47 21.38 21.20
N PRO A 8 14.40 21.43 22.55
CA PRO A 8 14.18 20.24 23.38
C PRO A 8 12.74 19.69 23.41
N THR A 9 11.80 20.20 22.62
CA THR A 9 10.37 20.17 23.00
C THR A 9 9.39 19.63 21.96
N LEU A 10 9.84 18.96 20.89
CA LEU A 10 8.93 18.48 19.83
C LEU A 10 8.23 17.14 20.13
N GLN A 11 8.72 16.39 21.11
CA GLN A 11 8.20 15.06 21.48
C GLN A 11 8.36 14.86 22.98
N LYS A 12 7.28 14.50 23.67
CA LYS A 12 7.29 14.19 25.10
C LYS A 12 7.01 12.71 25.31
N VAL A 13 7.77 12.09 26.21
CA VAL A 13 7.49 10.72 26.67
C VAL A 13 6.21 10.76 27.49
N ASP A 14 5.24 9.94 27.10
CA ASP A 14 3.96 9.84 27.79
C ASP A 14 4.14 9.12 29.13
N ARG A 15 3.35 9.50 30.13
CA ARG A 15 3.26 8.79 31.42
C ARG A 15 2.75 7.36 31.29
N ARG A 16 2.16 7.01 30.15
CA ARG A 16 1.74 5.64 29.81
C ARG A 16 2.90 4.70 29.44
N THR A 17 4.13 5.19 29.39
CA THR A 17 5.33 4.38 29.14
C THR A 17 5.56 3.37 30.26
N THR A 18 5.89 2.13 29.89
CA THR A 18 6.25 1.03 30.80
C THR A 18 7.61 0.45 30.42
N THR A 19 8.16 -0.46 31.23
CA THR A 19 9.43 -1.16 30.94
C THR A 19 9.39 -2.00 29.66
N HIS A 20 8.19 -2.35 29.17
CA HIS A 20 7.98 -3.16 27.96
C HIS A 20 7.54 -2.34 26.76
N THR A 21 7.16 -1.06 26.95
CA THR A 21 6.62 -0.24 25.85
C THR A 21 6.83 1.25 26.12
N THR A 22 7.55 1.91 25.21
CA THR A 22 7.76 3.36 25.22
C THR A 22 6.66 4.05 24.43
N VAL A 23 5.93 4.97 25.06
CA VAL A 23 4.87 5.77 24.42
C VAL A 23 5.35 7.22 24.32
N CYS A 24 5.30 7.78 23.12
CA CYS A 24 5.64 9.18 22.88
C CYS A 24 4.44 9.91 22.28
N VAL A 25 4.22 11.15 22.74
CA VAL A 25 3.15 12.01 22.24
C VAL A 25 3.75 13.29 21.70
N CYS A 26 3.26 13.69 20.54
CA CYS A 26 3.52 14.99 19.92
C CYS A 26 2.17 15.69 19.75
N ASP A 27 2.05 16.93 20.20
CA ASP A 27 0.86 17.78 20.08
C ASP A 27 0.94 18.74 18.88
N HIS A 28 1.95 18.57 18.03
CA HIS A 28 2.20 19.41 16.87
C HIS A 28 2.34 18.57 15.60
N LEU A 29 1.65 18.95 14.53
CA LEU A 29 1.89 18.44 13.18
C LEU A 29 3.15 19.12 12.63
N THR A 30 4.34 18.62 12.96
CA THR A 30 5.58 19.16 12.41
C THR A 30 5.68 18.77 10.93
N THR A 31 5.48 19.73 10.04
CA THR A 31 5.95 19.61 8.65
C THR A 31 7.45 19.34 8.69
N PHE A 32 7.89 18.15 8.27
CA PHE A 32 9.31 17.81 8.11
C PHE A 32 9.94 18.48 6.87
N GLY A 33 9.47 19.69 6.53
CA GLY A 33 9.94 20.51 5.42
C GLY A 33 10.31 21.88 5.98
N ALA A 34 11.49 22.37 5.59
CA ALA A 34 12.09 23.61 6.06
C ALA A 34 11.11 24.78 6.21
N GLY A 35 11.32 25.62 7.23
CA GLY A 35 10.59 26.87 7.46
C GLY A 35 10.76 27.85 6.30
N TRP A 36 9.92 27.71 5.28
CA TRP A 36 9.84 28.62 4.14
C TRP A 36 8.38 28.97 3.84
N LEU A 37 7.74 29.65 4.79
CA LEU A 37 6.45 30.31 4.57
C LEU A 37 6.68 31.80 4.30
N VAL A 38 7.56 32.12 3.35
CA VAL A 38 7.40 33.37 2.61
C VAL A 38 6.30 33.08 1.59
N PRO A 39 5.12 33.72 1.68
CA PRO A 39 4.11 33.55 0.66
C PRO A 39 4.77 33.92 -0.68
N PRO A 40 4.81 33.00 -1.66
CA PRO A 40 5.38 33.32 -2.95
C PRO A 40 4.64 34.54 -3.51
N ASN A 41 5.38 35.48 -4.10
CA ASN A 41 4.75 36.60 -4.79
C ASN A 41 3.67 36.06 -5.74
N GLN A 42 2.51 36.73 -5.74
CA GLN A 42 1.43 36.34 -6.64
C GLN A 42 1.93 36.41 -8.07
N ILE A 43 1.76 35.31 -8.80
CA ILE A 43 2.13 35.24 -10.21
C ILE A 43 1.09 36.04 -10.99
N ASP A 44 1.46 37.22 -11.48
CA ASP A 44 0.64 37.96 -12.43
C ASP A 44 0.78 37.31 -13.81
N PHE A 45 -0.16 36.42 -14.13
CA PHE A 45 -0.19 35.73 -15.41
C PHE A 45 -0.37 36.70 -16.60
N ASN A 46 -0.97 37.87 -16.42
CA ASN A 46 -1.12 38.86 -17.50
C ASN A 46 0.24 39.45 -17.88
N TYR A 47 1.06 39.79 -16.88
CA TYR A 47 2.45 40.20 -17.09
C TYR A 47 3.28 39.07 -17.72
N VAL A 48 3.11 37.83 -17.25
CA VAL A 48 3.79 36.67 -17.85
C VAL A 48 3.42 36.56 -19.33
N PHE A 49 2.14 36.42 -19.69
CA PHE A 49 1.71 36.25 -21.08
C PHE A 49 2.10 37.42 -22.00
N ARG A 50 2.13 38.67 -21.50
CA ARG A 50 2.60 39.83 -22.28
C ARG A 50 4.09 39.84 -22.55
N ASN A 51 4.91 39.29 -21.65
CA ASN A 51 6.36 39.31 -21.74
C ASN A 51 6.96 37.96 -22.17
N ILE A 52 6.14 37.00 -22.58
CA ILE A 52 6.63 35.75 -23.16
C ILE A 52 7.32 36.06 -24.50
N GLN A 53 8.64 35.92 -24.51
CA GLN A 53 9.47 35.99 -25.72
C GLN A 53 9.79 34.56 -26.20
N PHE A 54 8.86 33.94 -26.93
CA PHE A 54 9.04 32.57 -27.47
C PHE A 54 10.30 32.44 -28.35
N GLU A 55 10.58 33.47 -29.15
CA GLU A 55 11.71 33.49 -30.11
C GLU A 55 13.08 33.65 -29.45
N ARG A 56 13.16 34.33 -28.30
CA ARG A 56 14.44 34.63 -27.64
C ARG A 56 14.95 33.45 -26.80
N ASN A 57 14.06 32.59 -26.32
CA ASN A 57 14.36 31.52 -25.37
C ASN A 57 13.71 30.18 -25.77
N ALA A 58 13.75 29.85 -27.06
CA ALA A 58 13.14 28.62 -27.60
C ALA A 58 13.61 27.34 -26.89
N THR A 59 14.86 27.29 -26.43
CA THR A 59 15.44 26.17 -25.68
C THR A 59 14.75 25.93 -24.34
N LEU A 60 14.34 26.98 -23.63
CA LEU A 60 13.63 26.87 -22.35
C LEU A 60 12.26 26.24 -22.56
N TYR A 61 11.50 26.69 -23.56
CA TYR A 61 10.18 26.13 -23.85
C TYR A 61 10.27 24.70 -24.38
N ALA A 62 11.26 24.41 -25.23
CA ALA A 62 11.48 23.06 -25.74
C ALA A 62 11.77 22.06 -24.61
N THR A 63 12.61 22.45 -23.64
CA THR A 63 12.92 21.60 -22.48
C THR A 63 11.72 21.42 -21.55
N GLU A 64 10.98 22.48 -21.24
CA GLU A 64 9.76 22.42 -20.42
C GLU A 64 8.69 21.52 -21.04
N ILE A 65 8.41 21.70 -22.34
CA ILE A 65 7.44 20.87 -23.07
C ILE A 65 7.88 19.39 -23.08
N THR A 66 9.18 19.13 -23.29
CA THR A 66 9.72 17.77 -23.29
C THR A 66 9.53 17.11 -21.91
N ILE A 67 9.84 17.82 -20.83
CA ILE A 67 9.63 17.34 -19.46
C ILE A 67 8.14 17.10 -19.20
N ALA A 68 7.27 18.01 -19.60
CA ALA A 68 5.82 17.87 -19.43
C ALA A 68 5.27 16.63 -20.16
N ILE A 69 5.72 16.37 -21.39
CA ILE A 69 5.31 15.17 -22.14
C ILE A 69 5.78 13.90 -21.44
N ILE A 70 7.05 13.83 -21.02
CA ILE A 70 7.59 12.68 -20.29
C ILE A 70 6.80 12.45 -19.00
N PHE A 71 6.52 13.52 -18.25
CA PHE A 71 5.73 13.46 -17.03
C PHE A 71 4.32 12.90 -17.29
N LEU A 72 3.62 13.41 -18.31
CA LEU A 72 2.27 12.93 -18.67
C LEU A 72 2.28 11.45 -19.06
N LEU A 73 3.28 10.99 -19.83
CA LEU A 73 3.43 9.58 -20.20
C LEU A 73 3.66 8.70 -18.97
N LEU A 74 4.57 9.09 -18.08
CA LEU A 74 4.82 8.37 -16.83
C LEU A 74 3.60 8.38 -15.91
N PHE A 75 2.88 9.51 -15.82
CA PHE A 75 1.66 9.63 -15.03
C PHE A 75 0.56 8.72 -15.55
N MET A 76 0.33 8.70 -16.87
CA MET A 76 -0.62 7.77 -17.49
C MET A 76 -0.24 6.31 -17.27
N TRP A 77 1.04 5.97 -17.37
CA TRP A 77 1.54 4.63 -17.08
C TRP A 77 1.34 4.25 -15.61
N ALA A 78 1.70 5.14 -14.68
CA ALA A 78 1.53 4.95 -13.25
C ALA A 78 0.06 4.74 -12.89
N ARG A 79 -0.84 5.60 -13.39
CA ARG A 79 -2.30 5.47 -13.26
C ARG A 79 -2.81 4.11 -13.78
N ARG A 80 -2.30 3.66 -14.91
CA ARG A 80 -2.66 2.36 -15.48
C ARG A 80 -2.18 1.20 -14.60
N MET A 81 -1.00 1.33 -13.99
CA MET A 81 -0.44 0.34 -13.07
C MET A 81 -1.19 0.32 -11.74
N ASP A 82 -1.51 1.48 -11.16
CA ASP A 82 -2.33 1.61 -9.95
C ASP A 82 -3.70 0.94 -10.15
N ASN A 83 -4.37 1.20 -11.28
CA ASN A 83 -5.67 0.58 -11.58
C ASN A 83 -5.57 -0.95 -11.72
N ARG A 84 -4.46 -1.47 -12.26
CA ARG A 84 -4.22 -2.93 -12.31
C ARG A 84 -3.95 -3.51 -10.94
N ASP A 85 -3.35 -2.74 -10.03
CA ASP A 85 -3.09 -3.17 -8.67
C ASP A 85 -4.37 -3.17 -7.82
N ILE A 86 -5.26 -2.19 -8.04
CA ILE A 86 -6.59 -2.16 -7.42
C ILE A 86 -7.39 -3.43 -7.72
N GLN A 87 -7.24 -4.01 -8.92
CA GLN A 87 -7.91 -5.28 -9.26
C GLN A 87 -7.45 -6.49 -8.43
N LYS A 88 -6.32 -6.37 -7.70
CA LYS A 88 -5.85 -7.39 -6.76
C LYS A 88 -6.29 -7.13 -5.33
N LEU A 89 -6.93 -5.99 -5.06
CA LEU A 89 -7.46 -5.66 -3.75
C LEU A 89 -8.78 -6.40 -3.54
N GLY A 90 -8.89 -7.09 -2.42
CA GLY A 90 -10.10 -7.80 -2.03
C GLY A 90 -9.81 -9.15 -1.40
N ILE A 91 -10.82 -9.67 -0.73
CA ILE A 91 -10.83 -11.03 -0.18
C ILE A 91 -11.71 -11.88 -1.09
N THR A 92 -11.16 -12.97 -1.60
CA THR A 92 -11.83 -13.86 -2.55
C THR A 92 -12.60 -14.94 -1.78
N PRO A 93 -13.94 -14.99 -1.82
CA PRO A 93 -14.69 -16.09 -1.22
C PRO A 93 -14.39 -17.39 -1.97
N LEU A 94 -14.02 -18.43 -1.23
CA LEU A 94 -13.75 -19.74 -1.81
C LEU A 94 -15.05 -20.37 -2.30
N ALA A 95 -14.99 -21.01 -3.47
CA ALA A 95 -16.18 -21.59 -4.13
C ALA A 95 -16.80 -22.72 -3.31
N GLU A 96 -16.02 -23.34 -2.44
CA GLU A 96 -16.46 -24.43 -1.56
C GLU A 96 -17.16 -23.92 -0.28
N ASN A 97 -17.24 -22.60 -0.05
CA ASN A 97 -17.94 -22.04 1.11
C ASN A 97 -19.45 -22.26 1.03
N ASN A 98 -20.05 -22.62 2.17
CA ASN A 98 -21.49 -22.66 2.34
C ASN A 98 -21.98 -21.36 3.01
N PRO A 99 -22.98 -20.63 2.46
CA PRO A 99 -23.53 -19.44 3.10
C PRO A 99 -24.14 -19.66 4.49
N ALA A 100 -24.49 -20.90 4.84
CA ALA A 100 -24.99 -21.27 6.16
C ALA A 100 -23.88 -21.44 7.21
N ASP A 101 -22.61 -21.42 6.80
CA ASP A 101 -21.48 -21.56 7.71
C ASP A 101 -21.22 -20.27 8.49
N GLU A 102 -21.13 -20.39 9.81
CA GLU A 102 -21.05 -19.23 10.72
C GLU A 102 -19.61 -18.79 11.03
N TYR A 103 -18.62 -19.66 10.84
CA TYR A 103 -17.22 -19.37 11.17
C TYR A 103 -16.46 -18.94 9.91
N LEU A 104 -16.00 -17.70 9.91
CA LEU A 104 -15.28 -17.09 8.79
C LEU A 104 -13.81 -16.87 9.13
N TYR A 105 -12.92 -17.30 8.24
CA TYR A 105 -11.47 -17.18 8.36
C TYR A 105 -10.91 -16.44 7.15
N GLU A 106 -10.11 -15.40 7.41
CA GLU A 106 -9.28 -14.78 6.37
C GLU A 106 -7.96 -15.55 6.26
N VAL A 107 -7.72 -16.13 5.08
CA VAL A 107 -6.49 -16.84 4.75
C VAL A 107 -5.63 -15.93 3.88
N ILE A 108 -4.47 -15.52 4.39
CA ILE A 108 -3.54 -14.65 3.68
C ILE A 108 -2.34 -15.49 3.21
N VAL A 109 -2.14 -15.57 1.90
CA VAL A 109 -1.02 -16.28 1.29
C VAL A 109 -0.05 -15.28 0.69
N CYS A 110 1.17 -15.25 1.24
CA CYS A 110 2.25 -14.42 0.75
C CYS A 110 3.19 -15.27 -0.12
N THR A 111 3.22 -15.01 -1.42
CA THR A 111 4.13 -15.69 -2.33
C THR A 111 5.47 -14.95 -2.41
N GLY A 112 6.58 -15.68 -2.28
CA GLY A 112 7.92 -15.09 -2.27
C GLY A 112 8.29 -14.34 -3.56
N ILE A 113 9.33 -13.50 -3.48
CA ILE A 113 9.82 -12.69 -4.61
C ILE A 113 10.96 -13.37 -5.39
N ARG A 114 11.39 -14.58 -5.03
CA ARG A 114 12.44 -15.31 -5.76
C ARG A 114 11.95 -15.70 -7.16
N ARG A 115 12.89 -15.94 -8.08
CA ARG A 115 12.56 -16.50 -9.39
C ARG A 115 11.82 -17.83 -9.18
N ASP A 116 10.77 -18.06 -9.97
CA ASP A 116 9.93 -19.26 -9.92
C ASP A 116 9.20 -19.51 -8.58
N ALA A 117 9.05 -18.48 -7.75
CA ALA A 117 8.29 -18.58 -6.49
C ALA A 117 6.77 -18.62 -6.69
N GLY A 118 6.28 -18.14 -7.83
CA GLY A 118 4.86 -18.21 -8.19
C GLY A 118 4.50 -19.54 -8.84
N THR A 119 3.22 -19.89 -8.82
CA THR A 119 2.72 -21.14 -9.42
C THR A 119 1.48 -20.89 -10.27
N THR A 120 1.25 -21.77 -11.25
CA THR A 120 -0.01 -21.89 -12.01
C THR A 120 -0.72 -23.20 -11.72
N SER A 121 -0.22 -23.99 -10.77
CA SER A 121 -0.85 -25.24 -10.34
C SER A 121 -2.11 -24.96 -9.54
N THR A 122 -3.03 -25.93 -9.53
CA THR A 122 -4.15 -25.93 -8.60
C THR A 122 -3.63 -26.26 -7.21
N VAL A 123 -3.74 -25.30 -6.29
CA VAL A 123 -3.33 -25.46 -4.89
C VAL A 123 -4.57 -25.60 -4.02
N CYS A 124 -4.60 -26.62 -3.17
CA CYS A 124 -5.67 -26.86 -2.21
C CYS A 124 -5.14 -26.71 -0.79
N MET A 125 -6.00 -26.24 0.11
CA MET A 125 -5.73 -26.12 1.53
C MET A 125 -6.78 -26.90 2.32
N GLN A 126 -6.36 -27.58 3.38
CA GLN A 126 -7.25 -28.23 4.33
C GLN A 126 -6.86 -27.79 5.74
N VAL A 127 -7.86 -27.44 6.57
CA VAL A 127 -7.61 -27.02 7.95
C VAL A 127 -8.06 -28.14 8.88
N ASN A 128 -7.19 -28.55 9.80
CA ASN A 128 -7.47 -29.58 10.78
C ASN A 128 -7.46 -28.98 12.19
N GLY A 129 -8.48 -29.28 12.98
CA GLY A 129 -8.58 -28.89 14.39
C GLY A 129 -8.94 -30.09 15.27
N GLU A 130 -9.10 -29.85 16.57
CA GLU A 130 -9.41 -30.90 17.57
C GLU A 130 -10.68 -31.68 17.24
N ARG A 131 -11.67 -31.01 16.64
CA ARG A 131 -12.98 -31.58 16.32
C ARG A 131 -13.06 -32.15 14.89
N GLY A 132 -11.91 -32.37 14.24
CA GLY A 132 -11.79 -32.88 12.89
C GLY A 132 -11.28 -31.86 11.88
N GLY A 133 -11.18 -32.30 10.62
CA GLY A 133 -10.72 -31.50 9.49
C GLY A 133 -11.85 -30.97 8.61
N THR A 134 -11.56 -29.91 7.87
CA THR A 134 -12.41 -29.42 6.80
C THR A 134 -12.27 -30.29 5.55
N ALA A 135 -13.17 -30.12 4.57
CA ALA A 135 -12.88 -30.53 3.21
C ALA A 135 -11.74 -29.66 2.61
N PRO A 136 -11.07 -30.12 1.54
CA PRO A 136 -10.09 -29.30 0.84
C PRO A 136 -10.75 -28.10 0.15
N PHE A 137 -10.19 -26.91 0.36
CA PHE A 137 -10.56 -25.69 -0.34
C PHE A 137 -9.56 -25.39 -1.45
N THR A 138 -10.03 -25.03 -2.63
CA THR A 138 -9.13 -24.71 -3.74
C THR A 138 -8.83 -23.21 -3.73
N LEU A 139 -7.56 -22.84 -3.62
CA LEU A 139 -7.12 -21.44 -3.63
C LEU A 139 -7.15 -20.90 -5.06
N ARG A 140 -8.28 -20.34 -5.46
CA ARG A 140 -8.52 -19.79 -6.80
C ARG A 140 -9.34 -18.51 -6.73
N ASP A 141 -9.16 -17.66 -7.73
CA ASP A 141 -9.95 -16.45 -7.94
C ASP A 141 -10.44 -16.42 -9.40
N PRO A 142 -11.74 -16.15 -9.65
CA PRO A 142 -12.29 -16.14 -11.00
C PRO A 142 -11.84 -14.93 -11.84
N HIS A 143 -11.36 -13.85 -11.21
CA HIS A 143 -11.04 -12.58 -11.87
C HIS A 143 -9.54 -12.30 -11.96
N ARG A 144 -8.71 -12.92 -11.12
CA ARG A 144 -7.25 -12.71 -11.11
C ARG A 144 -6.46 -14.01 -11.00
N LYS A 145 -5.20 -13.96 -11.44
CA LYS A 145 -4.21 -15.01 -11.16
C LYS A 145 -3.73 -14.87 -9.72
N VAL A 146 -3.89 -15.93 -8.94
CA VAL A 146 -3.41 -16.04 -7.56
C VAL A 146 -2.08 -16.77 -7.48
N LEU A 147 -1.42 -16.71 -6.32
CA LEU A 147 -0.16 -17.39 -6.02
C LEU A 147 0.96 -17.00 -6.98
N GLN A 148 0.94 -15.74 -7.44
CA GLN A 148 1.93 -15.18 -8.33
C GLN A 148 3.12 -14.66 -7.53
N ARG A 149 4.32 -14.68 -8.13
CA ARG A 149 5.55 -14.20 -7.51
C ARG A 149 5.38 -12.79 -6.91
N GLY A 150 5.73 -12.64 -5.63
CA GLY A 150 5.65 -11.37 -4.91
C GLY A 150 4.22 -10.88 -4.63
N ASN A 151 3.21 -11.72 -4.84
CA ASN A 151 1.81 -11.38 -4.62
C ASN A 151 1.37 -11.73 -3.19
N VAL A 152 0.35 -11.01 -2.71
CA VAL A 152 -0.38 -11.34 -1.48
C VAL A 152 -1.82 -11.60 -1.86
N ASP A 153 -2.25 -12.84 -1.70
CA ASP A 153 -3.61 -13.27 -2.02
C ASP A 153 -4.39 -13.52 -0.73
N ARG A 154 -5.64 -13.03 -0.69
CA ARG A 154 -6.52 -13.13 0.47
C ARG A 154 -7.76 -13.91 0.10
N PHE A 155 -8.06 -14.95 0.86
CA PHE A 155 -9.21 -15.81 0.66
C PHE A 155 -10.11 -15.82 1.89
N LEU A 156 -11.42 -15.84 1.68
CA LEU A 156 -12.39 -16.03 2.74
C LEU A 156 -12.79 -17.50 2.76
N LEU A 157 -12.56 -18.16 3.87
CA LEU A 157 -12.91 -19.55 4.12
C LEU A 157 -14.03 -19.59 5.16
N ALA A 158 -15.11 -20.31 4.87
CA ALA A 158 -16.23 -20.50 5.77
C ALA A 158 -16.29 -21.95 6.23
N THR A 159 -16.59 -22.18 7.51
CA THR A 159 -16.80 -23.52 8.08
C THR A 159 -18.01 -23.56 9.01
N ALA A 160 -18.70 -24.71 9.02
CA ALA A 160 -19.81 -24.96 9.95
C ALA A 160 -19.38 -25.03 11.43
N ARG A 161 -18.09 -25.18 11.72
CA ARG A 161 -17.55 -25.36 13.08
C ARG A 161 -16.26 -24.58 13.23
N SER A 162 -16.01 -24.09 14.45
CA SER A 162 -14.73 -23.50 14.82
C SER A 162 -13.60 -24.50 14.64
N VAL A 163 -12.57 -24.08 13.90
CA VAL A 163 -11.29 -24.77 13.80
C VAL A 163 -10.35 -24.19 14.86
N TYR A 164 -10.43 -24.69 16.09
CA TYR A 164 -9.42 -24.37 17.11
C TYR A 164 -8.09 -25.02 16.71
N LEU A 165 -7.04 -24.21 16.56
CA LEU A 165 -5.67 -24.67 16.36
C LEU A 165 -5.11 -25.14 17.69
N VAL A 166 -4.71 -26.41 17.77
CA VAL A 166 -3.92 -26.93 18.88
C VAL A 166 -2.48 -26.44 18.70
N PHE A 167 -2.17 -25.28 19.25
CA PHE A 167 -0.79 -24.99 19.63
C PHE A 167 -0.61 -25.45 21.08
N THR A 168 -0.51 -26.76 21.30
CA THR A 168 0.06 -27.28 22.54
C THR A 168 1.56 -26.99 22.50
N TYR A 169 1.99 -26.10 23.39
CA TYR A 169 3.39 -25.80 23.71
C TYR A 169 4.08 -26.99 24.37
#